data_AF-A0A2S5KJD0-F1
#
_entry.id   AF-A0A2S5KJD0-F1
#
_cell.length_a   1.000
_cell.length_b   1.000
_cell.length_c   1.000
_cell.angle_alpha   90.00
_cell.angle_beta   90.00
_cell.angle_gamma   90.00
#
_symmetry.space_group_name_H-M   'P 1'
#
loop_
_entity.id
_entity.type
_entity.pdbx_description
1 polymer ?
#
loop_
_entity_poly.entity_id
_entity_poly.type
_entity_poly.pdbx_seq_one_letter_code
_entity_poly.pdbx_strand_id
1 'polypeptide(L)'
;MSATDLAFDRDHLWHPYTSMLNPAPVFPVRAAEGVRIYLDNGQVLLDGMASWWAAVHGYNHPRLNQALIDQTHAMSHIMFGGLTHAPAIRLARHLVELTPAGLDKVFICDSGSVAVEVAMKMAIQYWQARGQGSKQRLLALRNGYHGDTTGAMSLCDPETGMHELFKGAILEQFFVAAPQSSFHGEWHPEELAEMESTLQQHHQQIAAVILEPIVQGAGGMRFYHPTYLQGVRALCDRYEVLLIADEIATGFGRTGKLFACEHANISPDILCLGKALTGGYMTLAATLTTKAIAETISAGGAGCFMHGPTFMANPLACAVANASIELLLESDWQQKVNALQGWLESGLAPARSLHGVREVRCLGAIGVIELEQPVDMRILQPQLVEAGIWLRPFGRLVYMMPPFIMSQNEVAQLTATTCQVLADYLN
;
A
#
# COMPACT_ATOMS: atom_id res chain seq x y z
N MET A 1 32.58 11.29 4.41
CA MET A 1 31.84 10.01 4.42
C MET A 1 32.70 8.99 3.70
N SER A 2 32.92 7.80 4.26
CA SER A 2 33.56 6.71 3.54
C SER A 2 32.70 6.34 2.32
N ALA A 3 33.33 5.98 1.20
CA ALA A 3 32.59 5.41 0.07
C ALA A 3 31.81 4.16 0.53
N THR A 4 30.60 3.95 -0.01
CA THR A 4 29.79 2.77 0.31
C THR A 4 30.51 1.48 -0.09
N ASP A 5 30.63 0.53 0.83
CA ASP A 5 31.25 -0.77 0.60
C ASP A 5 30.30 -1.72 -0.13
N LEU A 6 30.23 -1.58 -1.46
CA LEU A 6 29.38 -2.40 -2.32
C LEU A 6 29.78 -3.88 -2.36
N ALA A 7 31.04 -4.21 -2.05
CA ALA A 7 31.48 -5.60 -1.97
C ALA A 7 30.87 -6.26 -0.74
N PHE A 8 30.93 -5.58 0.41
CA PHE A 8 30.31 -6.06 1.63
C PHE A 8 28.78 -6.15 1.49
N ASP A 9 28.13 -5.14 0.88
CA ASP A 9 26.69 -5.19 0.60
C ASP A 9 26.30 -6.43 -0.21
N ARG A 10 26.97 -6.66 -1.35
CA ARG A 10 26.70 -7.80 -2.23
C ARG A 10 26.86 -9.15 -1.50
N ASP A 11 27.88 -9.26 -0.65
CA ASP A 11 28.26 -10.54 -0.03
C ASP A 11 27.48 -10.82 1.27
N HIS A 12 26.85 -9.81 1.89
CA HIS A 12 26.28 -9.94 3.23
C HIS A 12 24.87 -9.38 3.42
N LEU A 13 24.38 -8.47 2.57
CA LEU A 13 23.07 -7.84 2.75
C LEU A 13 22.05 -8.46 1.80
N TRP A 14 21.02 -9.11 2.37
CA TRP A 14 19.95 -9.71 1.58
C TRP A 14 18.87 -8.67 1.27
N HIS A 15 18.92 -8.13 0.05
CA HIS A 15 17.94 -7.14 -0.39
C HIS A 15 16.56 -7.77 -0.68
N PRO A 16 15.46 -6.99 -0.58
CA PRO A 16 14.12 -7.47 -0.90
C PRO A 16 14.02 -8.01 -2.32
N TYR A 17 13.43 -9.21 -2.46
CA TYR A 17 13.18 -9.89 -3.74
C TYR A 17 14.40 -9.96 -4.67
N THR A 18 15.62 -10.07 -4.12
CA THR A 18 16.85 -10.25 -4.89
C THR A 18 17.41 -11.66 -4.76
N SER A 19 18.24 -12.06 -5.72
CA SER A 19 19.05 -13.27 -5.63
C SER A 19 20.40 -12.97 -4.96
N MET A 20 20.81 -13.78 -3.99
CA MET A 20 22.17 -13.72 -3.43
C MET A 20 23.25 -14.30 -4.36
N LEU A 21 22.85 -15.08 -5.37
CA LEU A 21 23.77 -15.64 -6.36
C LEU A 21 23.98 -14.70 -7.55
N ASN A 22 22.90 -14.09 -8.00
CA ASN A 22 22.89 -13.19 -9.15
C ASN A 22 22.11 -11.90 -8.81
N PRO A 23 22.62 -11.07 -7.88
CA PRO A 23 21.91 -9.87 -7.43
C PRO A 23 21.73 -8.88 -8.58
N ALA A 24 20.61 -8.17 -8.57
CA ALA A 24 20.42 -7.03 -9.46
C ALA A 24 21.38 -5.88 -9.07
N PRO A 25 21.69 -4.95 -9.98
CA PRO A 25 22.45 -3.75 -9.64
C PRO A 25 21.83 -2.99 -8.47
N VAL A 26 22.69 -2.52 -7.57
CA VAL A 26 22.34 -1.62 -6.46
C VAL A 26 23.05 -0.29 -6.66
N PHE A 27 22.40 0.79 -6.26
CA PHE A 27 22.85 2.16 -6.50
C PHE A 27 23.01 2.86 -5.14
N PRO A 28 24.24 3.07 -4.64
CA PRO A 28 24.46 3.70 -3.34
C PRO A 28 23.88 5.10 -3.26
N VAL A 29 22.98 5.32 -2.30
CA VAL A 29 22.33 6.61 -2.05
C VAL A 29 23.02 7.27 -0.85
N ARG A 30 23.51 8.50 -1.03
CA ARG A 30 24.10 9.30 0.07
C ARG A 30 23.13 10.26 0.73
N ALA A 31 22.12 10.71 -0.01
CA ALA A 31 21.14 11.68 0.46
C ALA A 31 19.90 11.66 -0.43
N ALA A 32 18.80 12.18 0.08
CA ALA A 32 17.61 12.48 -0.70
C ALA A 32 17.00 13.79 -0.18
N GLU A 33 16.49 14.63 -1.08
CA GLU A 33 15.90 15.93 -0.74
C GLU A 33 14.78 16.26 -1.73
N GLY A 34 13.62 16.67 -1.21
CA GLY A 34 12.44 16.94 -2.04
C GLY A 34 12.04 15.70 -2.83
N VAL A 35 12.11 15.77 -4.15
CA VAL A 35 11.79 14.64 -5.06
C VAL A 35 13.03 13.98 -5.67
N ARG A 36 14.23 14.28 -5.14
CA ARG A 36 15.51 13.86 -5.73
C ARG A 36 16.26 12.89 -4.82
N ILE A 37 16.90 11.91 -5.45
CA ILE A 37 17.82 10.95 -4.83
C ILE A 37 19.24 11.28 -5.31
N TYR A 38 20.19 11.44 -4.39
CA TYR A 38 21.58 11.73 -4.68
C TYR A 38 22.41 10.47 -4.47
N LEU A 39 23.04 9.99 -5.54
CA LEU A 39 23.90 8.82 -5.50
C LEU A 39 25.33 9.19 -5.06
N ASP A 40 26.11 8.20 -4.60
CA ASP A 40 27.52 8.36 -4.23
C ASP A 40 28.40 8.84 -5.38
N ASN A 41 28.09 8.42 -6.61
CA ASN A 41 28.84 8.78 -7.82
C ASN A 41 28.53 10.21 -8.33
N GLY A 42 27.69 10.97 -7.63
CA GLY A 42 27.31 12.34 -7.98
C GLY A 42 26.08 12.46 -8.88
N GLN A 43 25.54 11.35 -9.41
CA GLN A 43 24.28 11.39 -10.15
C GLN A 43 23.12 11.80 -9.24
N VAL A 44 22.16 12.50 -9.83
CA VAL A 44 20.92 12.92 -9.17
C VAL A 44 19.76 12.33 -9.95
N LEU A 45 18.91 11.57 -9.25
CA LEU A 45 17.76 10.92 -9.85
C LEU A 45 16.48 11.63 -9.42
N LEU A 46 15.56 11.80 -10.36
CA LEU A 46 14.19 12.17 -10.04
C LEU A 46 13.42 10.92 -9.60
N ASP A 47 12.83 10.95 -8.41
CA ASP A 47 12.15 9.80 -7.84
C ASP A 47 10.69 9.71 -8.27
N GLY A 48 10.40 8.78 -9.19
CA GLY A 48 9.04 8.45 -9.61
C GLY A 48 8.34 7.43 -8.70
N MET A 49 8.99 6.91 -7.66
CA MET A 49 8.49 5.81 -6.82
C MET A 49 8.06 6.24 -5.43
N ALA A 50 8.49 7.42 -4.97
CA ALA A 50 8.29 7.89 -3.60
C ALA A 50 8.72 6.85 -2.54
N SER A 51 9.89 6.21 -2.74
CA SER A 51 10.40 5.10 -1.91
C SER A 51 9.31 4.05 -1.59
N TRP A 52 8.82 3.34 -2.60
CA TRP A 52 7.68 2.42 -2.45
C TRP A 52 6.43 3.12 -1.90
N TRP A 53 6.08 4.22 -2.56
CA TRP A 53 4.79 4.89 -2.48
C TRP A 53 4.53 5.61 -1.16
N ALA A 54 5.54 5.72 -0.30
CA ALA A 54 5.45 6.23 1.06
C ALA A 54 5.83 7.72 1.19
N ALA A 55 6.82 8.21 0.42
CA ALA A 55 7.37 9.55 0.54
C ALA A 55 6.50 10.64 -0.14
N VAL A 56 5.22 10.74 0.25
CA VAL A 56 4.25 11.67 -0.38
C VAL A 56 4.63 13.14 -0.25
N HIS A 57 5.39 13.51 0.80
CA HIS A 57 5.89 14.88 1.03
C HIS A 57 7.31 15.10 0.51
N GLY A 58 7.90 14.09 -0.13
CA GLY A 58 9.32 14.07 -0.48
C GLY A 58 10.24 13.85 0.73
N TYR A 59 11.53 13.90 0.46
CA TYR A 59 12.61 13.61 1.40
C TYR A 59 13.10 14.86 2.14
N ASN A 60 13.62 14.65 3.35
CA ASN A 60 14.27 15.69 4.16
C ASN A 60 13.41 16.94 4.41
N HIS A 61 12.10 16.75 4.55
CA HIS A 61 11.11 17.77 4.86
C HIS A 61 11.35 18.32 6.28
N PRO A 62 11.63 19.64 6.44
CA PRO A 62 12.01 20.22 7.73
C PRO A 62 11.03 19.94 8.88
N ARG A 63 9.72 20.00 8.63
CA ARG A 63 8.70 19.72 9.65
C ARG A 63 8.71 18.26 10.14
N LEU A 64 8.93 17.30 9.24
CA LEU A 64 8.92 15.88 9.60
C LEU A 64 10.20 15.50 10.34
N ASN A 65 11.35 16.05 9.91
CA ASN A 65 12.60 15.98 10.66
C ASN A 65 12.45 16.55 12.07
N GLN A 66 11.88 17.76 12.19
CA GLN A 66 11.71 18.42 13.49
C GLN A 66 10.81 17.61 14.43
N ALA A 67 9.72 17.01 13.91
CA ALA A 67 8.85 16.15 14.71
C ALA A 67 9.59 14.95 15.32
N LEU A 68 10.54 14.36 14.59
CA LEU A 68 11.40 13.29 15.12
C LEU A 68 12.36 13.84 16.17
N ILE A 69 13.10 14.92 15.87
CA ILE A 69 14.07 15.53 16.78
C ILE A 69 13.40 15.91 18.11
N ASP A 70 12.27 16.62 18.06
CA ASP A 70 11.52 17.02 19.25
C ASP A 70 11.09 15.81 20.08
N GLN A 71 10.58 14.76 19.42
CA GLN A 71 10.17 13.56 20.12
C GLN A 71 11.35 12.80 20.73
N THR A 72 12.54 12.81 20.11
CA THR A 72 13.74 12.19 20.71
C THR A 72 14.18 12.85 22.02
N HIS A 73 13.94 14.16 22.19
CA HIS A 73 14.25 14.85 23.44
C HIS A 73 13.33 14.42 24.59
N ALA A 74 12.11 13.97 24.28
CA ALA A 74 11.16 13.47 25.26
C ALA A 74 11.37 11.98 25.56
N MET A 75 11.26 11.13 24.52
CA MET A 75 11.49 9.68 24.62
C MET A 75 11.62 9.04 23.23
N SER A 76 12.53 8.08 23.09
CA SER A 76 12.67 7.27 21.87
C SER A 76 11.65 6.13 21.80
N HIS A 77 11.37 5.49 22.95
CA HIS A 77 10.42 4.39 23.06
C HIS A 77 10.00 4.15 24.51
N ILE A 78 8.77 3.68 24.70
CA ILE A 78 8.26 3.09 25.92
C ILE A 78 7.25 2.00 25.52
N MET A 79 7.18 0.89 26.26
CA MET A 79 6.24 -0.19 25.94
C MET A 79 4.78 0.31 26.03
N PHE A 80 3.91 -0.10 25.10
CA PHE A 80 2.49 0.30 25.11
C PHE A 80 1.62 -0.60 26.01
N GLY A 81 2.17 -1.72 26.47
CA GLY A 81 1.51 -2.62 27.43
C GLY A 81 1.39 -1.96 28.81
N GLY A 82 0.22 -1.37 29.09
CA GLY A 82 -0.08 -0.72 30.36
C GLY A 82 0.41 0.73 30.49
N LEU A 83 1.07 1.28 29.46
CA LEU A 83 1.52 2.68 29.41
C LEU A 83 1.04 3.34 28.12
N THR A 84 0.99 4.66 28.10
CA THR A 84 0.58 5.44 26.93
C THR A 84 1.35 6.75 26.85
N HIS A 85 1.18 7.47 25.74
CA HIS A 85 1.86 8.75 25.50
C HIS A 85 1.10 9.59 24.46
N ALA A 86 1.35 10.90 24.50
CA ALA A 86 0.62 11.88 23.68
C ALA A 86 0.69 11.63 22.15
N PRO A 87 1.84 11.25 21.55
CA PRO A 87 1.90 10.98 20.10
C PRO A 87 0.93 9.90 19.63
N ALA A 88 0.80 8.80 20.38
CA ALA A 88 -0.11 7.71 20.03
C ALA A 88 -1.57 8.14 20.14
N ILE A 89 -1.92 8.85 21.22
CA ILE A 89 -3.29 9.37 21.42
C ILE A 89 -3.67 10.35 20.32
N ARG A 90 -2.76 11.27 19.96
CA ARG A 90 -2.97 12.24 18.88
C ARG A 90 -3.14 11.55 17.52
N LEU A 91 -2.30 10.55 17.24
CA LEU A 91 -2.40 9.80 15.99
C LEU A 91 -3.74 9.04 15.91
N ALA A 92 -4.11 8.33 16.98
CA ALA A 92 -5.39 7.63 17.02
C ALA A 92 -6.58 8.57 16.82
N ARG A 93 -6.54 9.79 17.39
CA ARG A 93 -7.56 10.83 17.17
C ARG A 93 -7.65 11.24 15.70
N HIS A 94 -6.53 11.58 15.07
CA HIS A 94 -6.52 11.93 13.65
C HIS A 94 -7.08 10.79 12.79
N LEU A 95 -6.67 9.54 13.04
CA LEU A 95 -7.11 8.40 12.24
C LEU A 95 -8.62 8.14 12.40
N VAL A 96 -9.17 8.22 13.61
CA VAL A 96 -10.63 8.11 13.82
C VAL A 96 -11.40 9.26 13.16
N GLU A 97 -10.86 10.48 13.17
CA GLU A 97 -11.51 11.64 12.56
C GLU A 97 -11.48 11.62 11.01
N LEU A 98 -10.45 11.02 10.41
CA LEU A 98 -10.22 11.08 8.96
C LEU A 98 -10.76 9.87 8.20
N THR A 99 -10.75 8.69 8.82
CA THR A 99 -11.11 7.44 8.13
C THR A 99 -12.62 7.34 7.90
N PRO A 100 -13.08 6.44 7.00
CA PRO A 100 -14.52 6.23 6.76
C PRO A 100 -15.32 6.03 8.05
N ALA A 101 -16.56 6.52 8.05
CA ALA A 101 -17.39 6.59 9.23
C ALA A 101 -17.57 5.23 9.92
N GLY A 102 -17.52 5.23 11.26
CA GLY A 102 -17.72 4.06 12.10
C GLY A 102 -16.44 3.33 12.53
N LEU A 103 -15.27 3.73 12.02
CA LEU A 103 -13.96 3.19 12.40
C LEU A 103 -13.39 3.88 13.66
N ASP A 104 -13.91 3.51 14.82
CA ASP A 104 -13.64 4.24 16.08
C ASP A 104 -12.49 3.68 16.95
N LYS A 105 -11.87 2.58 16.52
CA LYS A 105 -10.86 1.86 17.32
C LYS A 105 -9.61 1.62 16.51
N VAL A 106 -8.45 1.96 17.07
CA VAL A 106 -7.15 1.93 16.38
C VAL A 106 -6.21 0.97 17.09
N PHE A 107 -5.63 0.04 16.33
CA PHE A 107 -4.50 -0.79 16.74
C PHE A 107 -3.28 -0.35 15.94
N ILE A 108 -2.23 0.12 16.60
CA ILE A 108 -1.00 0.58 15.92
C ILE A 108 0.01 -0.56 15.88
N CYS A 109 0.68 -0.75 14.76
CA CYS A 109 1.67 -1.81 14.57
C CYS A 109 2.79 -1.39 13.61
N ASP A 110 3.68 -2.33 13.33
CA ASP A 110 5.03 -2.00 12.89
C ASP A 110 5.12 -1.94 11.36
N SER A 111 4.25 -2.65 10.64
CA SER A 111 4.26 -2.74 9.18
C SER A 111 2.90 -3.09 8.61
N GLY A 112 2.74 -2.89 7.30
CA GLY A 112 1.52 -3.23 6.58
C GLY A 112 1.11 -4.70 6.70
N SER A 113 2.06 -5.64 6.56
CA SER A 113 1.78 -7.07 6.72
C SER A 113 1.27 -7.42 8.12
N VAL A 114 1.83 -6.79 9.16
CA VAL A 114 1.34 -6.96 10.54
C VAL A 114 -0.07 -6.37 10.69
N ALA A 115 -0.37 -5.22 10.07
CA ALA A 115 -1.72 -4.64 10.10
C ALA A 115 -2.77 -5.59 9.47
N VAL A 116 -2.41 -6.26 8.37
CA VAL A 116 -3.26 -7.29 7.76
C VAL A 116 -3.43 -8.49 8.69
N GLU A 117 -2.37 -9.00 9.32
CA GLU A 117 -2.51 -10.10 10.28
C GLU A 117 -3.33 -9.73 11.52
N VAL A 118 -3.21 -8.49 11.99
CA VAL A 118 -4.08 -7.95 13.05
C VAL A 118 -5.54 -7.94 12.58
N ALA A 119 -5.82 -7.50 11.35
CA ALA A 119 -7.18 -7.50 10.78
C ALA A 119 -7.75 -8.92 10.66
N MET A 120 -6.95 -9.88 10.18
CA MET A 120 -7.32 -11.30 10.13
C MET A 120 -7.70 -11.83 11.52
N LYS A 121 -6.85 -11.57 12.53
CA LYS A 121 -7.10 -11.99 13.91
C LYS A 121 -8.33 -11.32 14.50
N MET A 122 -8.55 -10.03 14.23
CA MET A 122 -9.75 -9.32 14.67
C MET A 122 -11.00 -9.98 14.10
N ALA A 123 -11.04 -10.26 12.79
CA ALA A 123 -12.19 -10.88 12.15
C ALA A 123 -12.50 -12.28 12.72
N ILE A 124 -11.48 -13.13 12.88
CA ILE A 124 -11.64 -14.48 13.43
C ILE A 124 -12.08 -14.42 14.90
N GLN A 125 -11.42 -13.61 15.73
CA GLN A 125 -11.73 -13.52 17.15
C GLN A 125 -13.12 -12.91 17.40
N TYR A 126 -13.56 -11.99 16.53
CA TYR A 126 -14.93 -11.46 16.56
C TYR A 126 -15.98 -12.56 16.41
N TRP A 127 -15.84 -13.43 15.40
CA TRP A 127 -16.79 -14.52 15.18
C TRP A 127 -16.71 -15.61 16.24
N GLN A 128 -15.51 -15.90 16.76
CA GLN A 128 -15.35 -16.77 17.92
C GLN A 128 -16.11 -16.23 19.14
N ALA A 129 -15.98 -14.94 19.44
CA ALA A 129 -16.70 -14.29 20.54
C ALA A 129 -18.22 -14.27 20.34
N ARG A 130 -18.70 -14.26 19.08
CA ARG A 130 -20.12 -14.40 18.70
C ARG A 130 -20.65 -15.84 18.75
N GLY A 131 -19.83 -16.82 19.15
CA GLY A 131 -20.21 -18.24 19.14
C GLY A 131 -20.24 -18.88 17.74
N GLN A 132 -19.73 -18.19 16.72
CA GLN A 132 -19.65 -18.66 15.32
C GLN A 132 -18.21 -19.04 14.96
N GLY A 133 -17.59 -19.89 15.80
CA GLY A 133 -16.18 -20.25 15.70
C GLY A 133 -15.76 -20.99 14.43
N SER A 134 -16.70 -21.37 13.54
CA SER A 134 -16.39 -21.94 12.22
C SER A 134 -15.93 -20.90 11.20
N LYS A 135 -16.24 -19.62 11.41
CA LYS A 135 -15.81 -18.50 10.54
C LYS A 135 -14.35 -18.17 10.81
N GLN A 136 -13.45 -18.94 10.19
CA GLN A 136 -12.00 -18.86 10.43
C GLN A 136 -11.17 -18.55 9.17
N ARG A 137 -11.77 -18.63 7.98
CA ARG A 137 -11.08 -18.38 6.71
C ARG A 137 -11.45 -17.00 6.18
N LEU A 138 -10.64 -16.46 5.29
CA LEU A 138 -10.93 -15.23 4.57
C LEU A 138 -11.23 -15.54 3.11
N LEU A 139 -11.89 -14.59 2.45
CA LEU A 139 -12.09 -14.56 1.01
C LEU A 139 -11.33 -13.37 0.43
N ALA A 140 -10.36 -13.64 -0.43
CA ALA A 140 -9.53 -12.63 -1.10
C ALA A 140 -9.79 -12.60 -2.61
N LEU A 141 -9.31 -11.55 -3.28
CA LEU A 141 -9.36 -11.44 -4.73
C LEU A 141 -8.07 -11.99 -5.34
N ARG A 142 -8.19 -12.67 -6.48
CA ARG A 142 -7.04 -12.91 -7.36
C ARG A 142 -6.41 -11.58 -7.78
N ASN A 143 -5.13 -11.59 -8.09
CA ASN A 143 -4.28 -10.41 -8.26
C ASN A 143 -4.20 -9.49 -7.02
N GLY A 144 -4.59 -9.95 -5.83
CA GLY A 144 -4.41 -9.21 -4.59
C GLY A 144 -3.00 -9.37 -4.02
N TYR A 145 -2.51 -8.34 -3.33
CA TYR A 145 -1.30 -8.41 -2.51
C TYR A 145 -1.52 -7.74 -1.15
N HIS A 146 -1.23 -8.48 -0.07
CA HIS A 146 -1.47 -8.03 1.30
C HIS A 146 -0.23 -8.12 2.21
N GLY A 147 0.94 -8.48 1.65
CA GLY A 147 2.21 -8.51 2.39
C GLY A 147 2.87 -9.89 2.44
N ASP A 148 4.01 -9.97 3.14
CA ASP A 148 4.94 -11.10 3.07
C ASP A 148 5.04 -11.93 4.37
N THR A 149 4.28 -11.61 5.42
CA THR A 149 4.17 -12.51 6.59
C THR A 149 3.25 -13.67 6.25
N THR A 150 3.37 -14.82 6.91
CA THR A 150 2.65 -16.04 6.50
C THR A 150 1.14 -15.89 6.45
N GLY A 151 0.54 -15.09 7.36
CA GLY A 151 -0.88 -14.78 7.31
C GLY A 151 -1.23 -13.89 6.12
N ALA A 152 -0.48 -12.82 5.90
CA ALA A 152 -0.65 -11.92 4.76
C ALA A 152 -0.47 -12.63 3.41
N MET A 153 0.57 -13.46 3.27
CA MET A 153 0.86 -14.26 2.08
C MET A 153 -0.31 -15.17 1.72
N SER A 154 -1.04 -15.70 2.71
CA SER A 154 -2.19 -16.56 2.47
C SER A 154 -3.35 -15.87 1.76
N LEU A 155 -3.34 -14.53 1.72
CA LEU A 155 -4.34 -13.67 1.10
C LEU A 155 -3.88 -13.12 -0.26
N CYS A 156 -2.62 -13.34 -0.64
CA CYS A 156 -2.08 -12.94 -1.93
C CYS A 156 -2.47 -13.96 -3.03
N ASP A 157 -2.43 -13.54 -4.30
CA ASP A 157 -2.77 -14.43 -5.42
C ASP A 157 -1.96 -15.76 -5.37
N PRO A 158 -2.65 -16.92 -5.34
CA PRO A 158 -1.99 -18.21 -5.12
C PRO A 158 -1.36 -18.82 -6.37
N GLU A 159 -1.61 -18.27 -7.57
CA GLU A 159 -1.14 -18.82 -8.85
C GLU A 159 -0.13 -17.91 -9.55
N THR A 160 -0.38 -16.60 -9.53
CA THR A 160 0.46 -15.61 -10.22
C THR A 160 1.22 -14.70 -9.25
N GLY A 161 0.90 -14.78 -7.96
CA GLY A 161 1.58 -14.03 -6.92
C GLY A 161 2.97 -14.56 -6.62
N MET A 162 3.79 -13.69 -6.03
CA MET A 162 5.18 -13.98 -5.63
C MET A 162 5.34 -15.04 -4.53
N HIS A 163 4.24 -15.64 -4.05
CA HIS A 163 4.21 -16.58 -2.92
C HIS A 163 3.75 -18.00 -3.28
N GLU A 164 3.58 -18.33 -4.57
CA GLU A 164 3.13 -19.65 -5.04
C GLU A 164 3.93 -20.81 -4.41
N LEU A 165 5.24 -20.63 -4.25
CA LEU A 165 6.15 -21.62 -3.66
C LEU A 165 5.80 -22.04 -2.21
N PHE A 166 4.94 -21.28 -1.52
CA PHE A 166 4.54 -21.52 -0.13
C PHE A 166 3.16 -22.15 0.03
N LYS A 167 2.44 -22.49 -1.06
CA LYS A 167 1.06 -22.99 -1.05
C LYS A 167 0.79 -24.15 -0.08
N GLY A 168 1.77 -25.03 0.18
CA GLY A 168 1.65 -26.14 1.13
C GLY A 168 2.03 -25.83 2.59
N ALA A 169 2.54 -24.63 2.87
CA ALA A 169 3.05 -24.22 4.18
C ALA A 169 2.22 -23.12 4.85
N ILE A 170 1.28 -22.50 4.13
CA ILE A 170 0.40 -21.43 4.62
C ILE A 170 -1.05 -21.89 4.64
N LEU A 171 -1.88 -21.25 5.48
CA LEU A 171 -3.30 -21.57 5.57
C LEU A 171 -3.99 -21.27 4.24
N GLU A 172 -4.68 -22.23 3.65
CA GLU A 172 -5.43 -21.97 2.42
C GLU A 172 -6.63 -21.05 2.72
N GLN A 173 -6.85 -20.06 1.86
CA GLN A 173 -8.00 -19.14 1.91
C GLN A 173 -8.94 -19.36 0.72
N PHE A 174 -10.10 -18.71 0.72
CA PHE A 174 -10.96 -18.67 -0.46
C PHE A 174 -10.51 -17.54 -1.39
N PHE A 175 -10.66 -17.76 -2.69
CA PHE A 175 -10.34 -16.77 -3.72
C PHE A 175 -11.43 -16.70 -4.77
N VAL A 176 -11.71 -15.50 -5.26
CA VAL A 176 -12.56 -15.23 -6.43
C VAL A 176 -11.76 -14.42 -7.46
N ALA A 177 -12.23 -14.37 -8.71
CA ALA A 177 -11.59 -13.60 -9.77
C ALA A 177 -11.43 -12.12 -9.40
N ALA A 178 -10.36 -11.51 -9.91
CA ALA A 178 -10.19 -10.07 -9.89
C ALA A 178 -11.28 -9.39 -10.72
N PRO A 179 -11.75 -8.19 -10.34
CA PRO A 179 -12.63 -7.38 -11.18
C PRO A 179 -11.97 -7.06 -12.52
N GLN A 180 -12.76 -6.97 -13.59
CA GLN A 180 -12.29 -6.71 -14.96
C GLN A 180 -12.70 -5.33 -15.47
N SER A 181 -13.87 -4.83 -15.06
CA SER A 181 -14.37 -3.50 -15.41
C SER A 181 -13.38 -2.45 -14.93
N SER A 182 -12.86 -1.63 -15.84
CA SER A 182 -11.90 -0.58 -15.50
C SER A 182 -12.58 0.56 -14.73
N PHE A 183 -11.80 1.36 -14.00
CA PHE A 183 -12.29 2.44 -13.16
C PHE A 183 -13.22 3.44 -13.88
N HIS A 184 -12.94 3.75 -15.15
CA HIS A 184 -13.75 4.65 -16.00
C HIS A 184 -14.55 3.89 -17.09
N GLY A 185 -14.53 2.55 -17.05
CA GLY A 185 -15.17 1.70 -18.03
C GLY A 185 -16.66 1.49 -17.78
N GLU A 186 -17.27 0.68 -18.66
CA GLU A 186 -18.61 0.17 -18.44
C GLU A 186 -18.60 -0.83 -17.27
N TRP A 187 -19.63 -0.76 -16.42
CA TRP A 187 -19.79 -1.70 -15.32
C TRP A 187 -20.55 -2.93 -15.77
N HIS A 188 -19.97 -4.11 -15.48
CA HIS A 188 -20.53 -5.42 -15.78
C HIS A 188 -20.98 -6.13 -14.49
N PRO A 189 -22.29 -6.12 -14.14
CA PRO A 189 -22.80 -6.70 -12.89
C PRO A 189 -22.46 -8.17 -12.66
N GLU A 190 -22.27 -8.95 -13.74
CA GLU A 190 -21.88 -10.35 -13.72
C GLU A 190 -20.52 -10.59 -13.03
N GLU A 191 -19.66 -9.58 -12.90
CA GLU A 191 -18.38 -9.69 -12.18
C GLU A 191 -18.55 -10.00 -10.69
N LEU A 192 -19.72 -9.72 -10.10
CA LEU A 192 -20.03 -10.08 -8.71
C LEU A 192 -20.54 -11.51 -8.56
N ALA A 193 -20.86 -12.22 -9.65
CA ALA A 193 -21.52 -13.51 -9.57
C ALA A 193 -20.68 -14.57 -8.83
N GLU A 194 -19.36 -14.57 -9.05
CA GLU A 194 -18.46 -15.49 -8.35
C GLU A 194 -18.38 -15.16 -6.85
N MET A 195 -18.23 -13.87 -6.50
CA MET A 195 -18.24 -13.40 -5.12
C MET A 195 -19.53 -13.79 -4.39
N GLU A 196 -20.69 -13.53 -4.99
CA GLU A 196 -21.99 -13.90 -4.42
C GLU A 196 -22.13 -15.42 -4.27
N SER A 197 -21.77 -16.20 -5.29
CA SER A 197 -21.83 -17.66 -5.25
C SER A 197 -20.93 -18.24 -4.15
N THR A 198 -19.69 -17.77 -4.04
CA THR A 198 -18.75 -18.22 -3.00
C THR A 198 -19.26 -17.86 -1.60
N LEU A 199 -19.77 -16.64 -1.39
CA LEU A 199 -20.35 -16.25 -0.11
C LEU A 199 -21.61 -17.08 0.19
N GLN A 200 -22.50 -17.29 -0.78
CA GLN A 200 -23.67 -18.13 -0.61
C GLN A 200 -23.33 -19.55 -0.15
N GLN A 201 -22.26 -20.14 -0.70
CA GLN A 201 -21.84 -21.50 -0.38
C GLN A 201 -21.03 -21.60 0.91
N HIS A 202 -20.22 -20.59 1.23
CA HIS A 202 -19.16 -20.70 2.25
C HIS A 202 -19.20 -19.63 3.34
N HIS A 203 -20.18 -18.73 3.38
CA HIS A 203 -20.21 -17.63 4.37
C HIS A 203 -20.11 -18.11 5.83
N GLN A 204 -20.61 -19.31 6.18
CA GLN A 204 -20.49 -19.87 7.52
C GLN A 204 -19.05 -20.26 7.93
N GLN A 205 -18.12 -20.28 6.99
CA GLN A 205 -16.69 -20.55 7.17
C GLN A 205 -15.82 -19.30 6.96
N ILE A 206 -16.38 -18.27 6.30
CA ILE A 206 -15.68 -17.03 5.96
C ILE A 206 -15.91 -15.99 7.06
N ALA A 207 -14.81 -15.55 7.68
CA ALA A 207 -14.78 -14.48 8.67
C ALA A 207 -14.87 -13.10 8.02
N ALA A 208 -14.14 -12.90 6.92
CA ALA A 208 -14.08 -11.64 6.23
C ALA A 208 -13.76 -11.80 4.74
N VAL A 209 -14.23 -10.85 3.94
CA VAL A 209 -13.67 -10.53 2.63
C VAL A 209 -12.56 -9.50 2.83
N ILE A 210 -11.41 -9.68 2.18
CA ILE A 210 -10.33 -8.70 2.14
C ILE A 210 -10.01 -8.29 0.70
N LEU A 211 -9.76 -7.01 0.48
CA LEU A 211 -9.37 -6.46 -0.82
C LEU A 211 -8.57 -5.17 -0.67
N GLU A 212 -7.85 -4.80 -1.74
CA GLU A 212 -7.33 -3.45 -1.94
C GLU A 212 -8.45 -2.62 -2.62
N PRO A 213 -8.97 -1.53 -2.02
CA PRO A 213 -10.07 -0.77 -2.60
C PRO A 213 -9.61 0.03 -3.82
N ILE A 214 -10.35 -0.12 -4.91
CA ILE A 214 -10.17 0.54 -6.23
C ILE A 214 -8.89 0.15 -6.98
N VAL A 215 -7.76 0.00 -6.31
CA VAL A 215 -6.46 -0.25 -6.94
C VAL A 215 -5.81 -1.50 -6.35
N GLN A 216 -5.65 -2.55 -7.16
CA GLN A 216 -4.76 -3.66 -6.82
C GLN A 216 -3.34 -3.28 -7.22
N GLY A 217 -2.47 -3.02 -6.24
CA GLY A 217 -1.13 -2.47 -6.45
C GLY A 217 -0.16 -3.50 -7.01
N ALA A 218 0.43 -4.32 -6.15
CA ALA A 218 1.50 -5.25 -6.54
C ALA A 218 1.01 -6.41 -7.42
N GLY A 219 -0.29 -6.69 -7.46
CA GLY A 219 -0.85 -7.70 -8.37
C GLY A 219 -1.24 -7.17 -9.76
N GLY A 220 -0.92 -5.91 -10.09
CA GLY A 220 -1.06 -5.48 -11.49
C GLY A 220 -1.24 -3.99 -11.75
N MET A 221 -1.20 -3.13 -10.73
CA MET A 221 -1.64 -1.73 -10.81
C MET A 221 -3.00 -1.64 -11.54
N ARG A 222 -3.96 -2.49 -11.14
CA ARG A 222 -5.27 -2.63 -11.77
C ARG A 222 -6.24 -1.65 -11.12
N PHE A 223 -6.89 -0.81 -11.92
CA PHE A 223 -7.90 0.15 -11.43
C PHE A 223 -9.28 -0.37 -11.80
N TYR A 224 -10.06 -0.81 -10.82
CA TYR A 224 -11.36 -1.41 -11.08
C TYR A 224 -12.53 -0.48 -10.78
N HIS A 225 -13.68 -0.77 -11.39
CA HIS A 225 -14.89 0.04 -11.28
C HIS A 225 -15.40 0.12 -9.82
N PRO A 226 -15.69 1.33 -9.26
CA PRO A 226 -16.13 1.49 -7.87
C PRO A 226 -17.38 0.70 -7.48
N THR A 227 -18.29 0.46 -8.43
CA THR A 227 -19.50 -0.35 -8.20
C THR A 227 -19.21 -1.79 -7.78
N TYR A 228 -18.06 -2.36 -8.18
CA TYR A 228 -17.66 -3.67 -7.68
C TYR A 228 -17.52 -3.64 -6.15
N LEU A 229 -16.83 -2.62 -5.61
CA LEU A 229 -16.63 -2.47 -4.17
C LEU A 229 -17.95 -2.21 -3.43
N GLN A 230 -18.88 -1.46 -4.04
CA GLN A 230 -20.24 -1.30 -3.51
C GLN A 230 -20.98 -2.65 -3.41
N GLY A 231 -20.89 -3.46 -4.46
CA GLY A 231 -21.47 -4.79 -4.50
C GLY A 231 -20.88 -5.73 -3.44
N VAL A 232 -19.56 -5.75 -3.29
CA VAL A 232 -18.88 -6.54 -2.24
C VAL A 232 -19.34 -6.13 -0.85
N ARG A 233 -19.44 -4.83 -0.55
CA ARG A 233 -19.97 -4.35 0.73
C ARG A 233 -21.39 -4.86 0.98
N ALA A 234 -22.28 -4.72 0.00
CA ALA A 234 -23.66 -5.19 0.14
C ALA A 234 -23.76 -6.71 0.33
N LEU A 235 -22.90 -7.49 -0.35
CA LEU A 235 -22.82 -8.93 -0.17
C LEU A 235 -22.27 -9.31 1.22
N CYS A 236 -21.25 -8.61 1.72
CA CYS A 236 -20.73 -8.80 3.07
C CYS A 236 -21.83 -8.60 4.12
N ASP A 237 -22.64 -7.55 3.98
CA ASP A 237 -23.77 -7.28 4.87
C ASP A 237 -24.82 -8.39 4.80
N ARG A 238 -25.20 -8.81 3.58
CA ARG A 238 -26.21 -9.85 3.35
C ARG A 238 -25.84 -11.21 3.94
N TYR A 239 -24.57 -11.60 3.83
CA TYR A 239 -24.09 -12.92 4.23
C TYR A 239 -23.46 -12.97 5.63
N GLU A 240 -23.51 -11.85 6.37
CA GLU A 240 -22.87 -11.68 7.68
C GLU A 240 -21.38 -12.05 7.62
N VAL A 241 -20.64 -11.38 6.75
CA VAL A 241 -19.18 -11.50 6.60
C VAL A 241 -18.59 -10.10 6.73
N LEU A 242 -17.47 -9.95 7.45
CA LEU A 242 -16.84 -8.64 7.61
C LEU A 242 -16.13 -8.20 6.32
N LEU A 243 -16.04 -6.90 6.08
CA LEU A 243 -15.21 -6.34 5.01
C LEU A 243 -13.93 -5.72 5.58
N ILE A 244 -12.78 -6.19 5.10
CA ILE A 244 -11.47 -5.61 5.37
C ILE A 244 -11.02 -4.86 4.12
N ALA A 245 -10.76 -3.55 4.26
CA ALA A 245 -10.12 -2.76 3.22
C ALA A 245 -8.62 -2.60 3.54
N ASP A 246 -7.77 -3.06 2.63
CA ASP A 246 -6.34 -2.82 2.66
C ASP A 246 -6.00 -1.52 1.93
N GLU A 247 -5.90 -0.42 2.69
CA GLU A 247 -5.53 0.91 2.18
C GLU A 247 -4.09 1.27 2.48
N ILE A 248 -3.22 0.27 2.67
CA ILE A 248 -1.79 0.49 2.89
C ILE A 248 -1.17 1.24 1.70
N ALA A 249 -1.60 0.96 0.47
CA ALA A 249 -1.11 1.62 -0.74
C ALA A 249 -1.94 2.83 -1.18
N THR A 250 -3.26 2.77 -1.00
CA THR A 250 -4.23 3.73 -1.56
C THR A 250 -4.57 4.88 -0.64
N GLY A 251 -4.34 4.71 0.67
CA GLY A 251 -4.66 5.73 1.67
C GLY A 251 -3.85 7.02 1.52
N PHE A 252 -4.29 8.05 2.23
CA PHE A 252 -3.66 9.37 2.28
C PHE A 252 -3.55 10.06 0.93
N GLY A 253 -4.62 10.01 0.11
CA GLY A 253 -4.73 10.86 -1.07
C GLY A 253 -4.28 10.23 -2.39
N ARG A 254 -3.66 9.04 -2.36
CA ARG A 254 -2.94 8.47 -3.52
C ARG A 254 -3.80 8.37 -4.79
N THR A 255 -5.08 8.01 -4.64
CA THR A 255 -6.03 7.79 -5.73
C THR A 255 -6.89 9.02 -6.06
N GLY A 256 -6.58 10.20 -5.51
CA GLY A 256 -7.37 11.43 -5.65
C GLY A 256 -8.48 11.60 -4.59
N LYS A 257 -8.69 10.59 -3.75
CA LYS A 257 -9.51 10.63 -2.52
C LYS A 257 -8.63 10.38 -1.31
N LEU A 258 -9.04 10.84 -0.13
CA LEU A 258 -8.22 10.67 1.06
C LEU A 258 -8.06 9.17 1.36
N PHE A 259 -9.15 8.42 1.24
CA PHE A 259 -9.17 6.95 1.20
C PHE A 259 -9.92 6.46 -0.05
N ALA A 260 -9.46 5.40 -0.69
CA ALA A 260 -10.05 4.87 -1.91
C ALA A 260 -11.46 4.30 -1.71
N CYS A 261 -11.83 3.87 -0.50
CA CYS A 261 -13.22 3.52 -0.15
C CYS A 261 -14.22 4.65 -0.47
N GLU A 262 -13.80 5.92 -0.47
CA GLU A 262 -14.65 7.07 -0.81
C GLU A 262 -15.11 7.06 -2.27
N HIS A 263 -14.36 6.46 -3.20
CA HIS A 263 -14.80 6.34 -4.60
C HIS A 263 -16.06 5.48 -4.73
N ALA A 264 -16.25 4.54 -3.81
CA ALA A 264 -17.43 3.68 -3.73
C ALA A 264 -18.47 4.17 -2.70
N ASN A 265 -18.16 5.20 -1.91
CA ASN A 265 -18.98 5.68 -0.80
C ASN A 265 -19.36 4.56 0.20
N ILE A 266 -18.38 3.73 0.58
CA ILE A 266 -18.57 2.67 1.56
C ILE A 266 -17.66 2.88 2.78
N SER A 267 -18.01 2.25 3.90
CA SER A 267 -17.11 2.07 5.04
C SER A 267 -16.87 0.58 5.26
N PRO A 268 -15.60 0.14 5.38
CA PRO A 268 -15.29 -1.24 5.73
C PRO A 268 -15.52 -1.48 7.23
N ASP A 269 -15.53 -2.75 7.64
CA ASP A 269 -15.59 -3.12 9.05
C ASP A 269 -14.22 -3.01 9.73
N ILE A 270 -13.16 -3.23 8.94
CA ILE A 270 -11.76 -3.13 9.35
C ILE A 270 -10.95 -2.46 8.23
N LEU A 271 -10.04 -1.57 8.58
CA LEU A 271 -9.20 -0.82 7.63
C LEU A 271 -7.72 -0.98 8.00
N CYS A 272 -6.88 -1.35 7.04
CA CYS A 272 -5.43 -1.40 7.20
C CYS A 272 -4.75 -0.19 6.56
N LEU A 273 -3.82 0.45 7.26
CA LEU A 273 -3.07 1.63 6.81
C LEU A 273 -1.57 1.44 7.03
N GLY A 274 -0.75 2.09 6.20
CA GLY A 274 0.72 2.06 6.29
C GLY A 274 1.35 3.03 5.29
N LYS A 275 2.56 2.71 4.80
CA LYS A 275 3.31 3.48 3.78
C LYS A 275 3.27 5.00 3.97
N ALA A 276 2.36 5.69 3.26
CA ALA A 276 2.22 7.14 3.29
C ALA A 276 1.81 7.71 4.66
N LEU A 277 1.33 6.87 5.59
CA LEU A 277 1.01 7.23 6.97
C LEU A 277 2.11 8.06 7.66
N THR A 278 3.39 7.75 7.40
CA THR A 278 4.54 8.43 8.01
C THR A 278 5.28 9.34 7.05
N GLY A 279 4.76 9.53 5.84
CA GLY A 279 5.47 10.22 4.77
C GLY A 279 6.79 9.55 4.37
N GLY A 280 6.95 8.24 4.64
CA GLY A 280 8.15 7.46 4.30
C GLY A 280 9.32 7.59 5.29
N TYR A 281 9.12 8.18 6.47
CA TYR A 281 10.21 8.44 7.43
C TYR A 281 10.53 7.26 8.33
N MET A 282 9.49 6.58 8.82
CA MET A 282 9.61 5.48 9.76
C MET A 282 8.58 4.42 9.43
N THR A 283 8.91 3.16 9.72
CA THR A 283 7.95 2.08 9.63
C THR A 283 6.85 2.26 10.69
N LEU A 284 5.60 2.25 10.24
CA LEU A 284 4.40 2.28 11.07
C LEU A 284 3.20 1.85 10.22
N ALA A 285 2.25 1.20 10.85
CA ALA A 285 0.98 0.84 10.28
C ALA A 285 -0.12 0.94 11.34
N ALA A 286 -1.37 0.90 10.91
CA ALA A 286 -2.52 0.86 11.80
C ALA A 286 -3.63 -0.01 11.23
N THR A 287 -4.30 -0.73 12.12
CA THR A 287 -5.55 -1.43 11.82
C THR A 287 -6.67 -0.72 12.58
N LEU A 288 -7.63 -0.16 11.86
CA LEU A 288 -8.82 0.42 12.44
C LEU A 288 -9.99 -0.55 12.36
N THR A 289 -10.90 -0.48 13.32
CA THR A 289 -12.13 -1.27 13.30
C THR A 289 -13.28 -0.54 13.98
N THR A 290 -14.49 -1.04 13.78
CA THR A 290 -15.67 -0.52 14.46
C THR A 290 -15.62 -0.77 15.97
N LYS A 291 -16.30 0.10 16.72
CA LYS A 291 -16.53 -0.10 18.15
C LYS A 291 -17.16 -1.46 18.44
N ALA A 292 -18.12 -1.89 17.62
CA ALA A 292 -18.83 -3.15 17.77
C ALA A 292 -17.89 -4.37 17.72
N ILE A 293 -16.93 -4.40 16.78
CA ILE A 293 -15.94 -5.48 16.68
C ILE A 293 -15.05 -5.51 17.92
N ALA A 294 -14.48 -4.37 18.30
CA ALA A 294 -13.57 -4.29 19.45
C ALA A 294 -14.23 -4.70 20.77
N GLU A 295 -15.46 -4.24 21.02
CA GLU A 295 -16.21 -4.58 22.23
C GLU A 295 -16.64 -6.04 22.24
N THR A 296 -17.05 -6.58 21.09
CA THR A 296 -17.41 -8.01 20.96
C THR A 296 -16.22 -8.92 21.24
N ILE A 297 -15.05 -8.62 20.67
CA ILE A 297 -13.80 -9.35 20.97
C ILE A 297 -13.50 -9.32 22.47
N SER A 298 -13.61 -8.14 23.08
CA SER A 298 -13.30 -7.92 24.50
C SER A 298 -14.31 -8.56 25.45
N ALA A 299 -15.56 -8.73 25.03
CA ALA A 299 -16.59 -9.45 25.77
C ALA A 299 -16.52 -10.98 25.59
N GLY A 300 -15.72 -11.47 24.64
CA GLY A 300 -15.51 -12.89 24.40
C GLY A 300 -14.68 -13.60 25.46
N GLY A 301 -14.51 -14.92 25.34
CA GLY A 301 -13.91 -15.77 26.37
C GLY A 301 -12.47 -15.42 26.78
N ALA A 302 -11.69 -14.78 25.91
CA ALA A 302 -10.34 -14.31 26.23
C ALA A 302 -10.30 -12.97 26.99
N GLY A 303 -11.41 -12.21 27.01
CA GLY A 303 -11.51 -10.90 27.66
C GLY A 303 -10.69 -9.76 27.01
N CYS A 304 -9.85 -10.06 26.01
CA CYS A 304 -9.00 -9.09 25.32
C CYS A 304 -8.60 -9.56 23.92
N PHE A 305 -8.03 -8.66 23.13
CA PHE A 305 -7.41 -9.00 21.84
C PHE A 305 -5.98 -9.51 22.05
N MET A 306 -5.70 -10.73 21.58
CA MET A 306 -4.45 -11.44 21.89
C MET A 306 -3.32 -11.08 20.90
N HIS A 307 -2.92 -9.81 20.85
CA HIS A 307 -1.80 -9.32 20.02
C HIS A 307 -1.20 -8.05 20.63
N GLY A 308 0.14 -7.93 20.62
CA GLY A 308 0.83 -6.70 21.00
C GLY A 308 2.30 -6.72 20.59
N PRO A 309 2.69 -6.02 19.50
CA PRO A 309 4.09 -5.93 19.09
C PRO A 309 4.95 -5.18 20.14
N THR A 310 6.23 -5.49 20.23
CA THR A 310 7.15 -4.82 21.17
C THR A 310 7.20 -3.30 20.94
N PHE A 311 7.26 -2.88 19.68
CA PHE A 311 7.33 -1.46 19.29
C PHE A 311 5.96 -0.84 19.00
N MET A 312 4.87 -1.48 19.47
CA MET A 312 3.52 -0.98 19.34
C MET A 312 3.45 0.50 19.71
N ALA A 313 2.87 1.29 18.80
CA ALA A 313 2.72 2.73 18.97
C ALA A 313 4.03 3.48 19.28
N ASN A 314 5.17 3.10 18.67
CA ASN A 314 6.45 3.77 18.90
C ASN A 314 6.31 5.33 18.86
N PRO A 315 6.74 6.06 19.91
CA PRO A 315 6.56 7.52 20.00
C PRO A 315 7.12 8.31 18.81
N LEU A 316 8.31 7.94 18.32
CA LEU A 316 8.96 8.62 17.17
C LEU A 316 8.14 8.43 15.90
N ALA A 317 7.75 7.20 15.61
CA ALA A 317 6.94 6.88 14.44
C ALA A 317 5.57 7.58 14.50
N CYS A 318 4.93 7.60 15.68
CA CYS A 318 3.66 8.31 15.87
C CYS A 318 3.82 9.83 15.72
N ALA A 319 4.92 10.42 16.20
CA ALA A 319 5.17 11.85 16.09
C ALA A 319 5.31 12.29 14.62
N VAL A 320 6.11 11.55 13.83
CA VAL A 320 6.26 11.86 12.40
C VAL A 320 5.00 11.54 11.59
N ALA A 321 4.24 10.51 11.97
CA ALA A 321 2.92 10.23 11.37
C ALA A 321 1.94 11.38 11.57
N ASN A 322 1.85 11.92 12.80
CA ASN A 322 1.04 13.11 13.07
C ASN A 322 1.47 14.29 12.19
N ALA A 323 2.77 14.59 12.13
CA ALA A 323 3.31 15.67 11.31
C ALA A 323 3.04 15.47 9.81
N SER A 324 3.11 14.23 9.31
CA SER A 324 2.77 13.88 7.93
C SER A 324 1.30 14.12 7.63
N ILE A 325 0.40 13.63 8.50
CA ILE A 325 -1.05 13.83 8.35
C ILE A 325 -1.39 15.32 8.36
N GLU A 326 -0.87 16.08 9.33
CA GLU A 326 -1.11 17.53 9.43
C GLU A 326 -0.61 18.26 8.18
N LEU A 327 0.61 17.94 7.72
CA LEU A 327 1.17 18.55 6.52
C LEU A 327 0.33 18.26 5.27
N LEU A 328 -0.23 17.05 5.17
CA LEU A 328 -1.16 16.70 4.10
C LEU A 328 -2.41 17.58 4.17
N LEU A 329 -3.07 17.61 5.33
CA LEU A 329 -4.35 18.31 5.55
C LEU A 329 -4.25 19.84 5.48
N GLU A 330 -3.11 20.41 5.86
CA GLU A 330 -2.84 21.85 5.74
C GLU A 330 -2.48 22.28 4.31
N SER A 331 -2.31 21.32 3.39
CA SER A 331 -1.97 21.59 2.00
C SER A 331 -3.16 21.40 1.07
N ASP A 332 -3.07 21.99 -0.13
CA ASP A 332 -3.97 21.78 -1.27
C ASP A 332 -3.76 20.39 -1.92
N TRP A 333 -3.69 19.33 -1.11
CA TRP A 333 -3.29 17.98 -1.55
C TRP A 333 -4.19 17.45 -2.66
N GLN A 334 -5.49 17.72 -2.59
CA GLN A 334 -6.44 17.21 -3.58
C GLN A 334 -6.24 17.91 -4.93
N GLN A 335 -6.03 19.24 -4.96
CA GLN A 335 -5.68 19.92 -6.21
C GLN A 335 -4.33 19.43 -6.76
N LYS A 336 -3.33 19.20 -5.89
CA LYS A 336 -2.02 18.68 -6.30
C LYS A 336 -2.12 17.29 -6.92
N VAL A 337 -2.84 16.36 -6.31
CA VAL A 337 -3.02 15.00 -6.84
C VAL A 337 -3.81 15.03 -8.15
N ASN A 338 -4.85 15.86 -8.27
CA ASN A 338 -5.59 16.01 -9.51
C ASN A 338 -4.73 16.61 -10.64
N ALA A 339 -3.87 17.58 -10.31
CA ALA A 339 -2.91 18.13 -11.26
C ALA A 339 -1.87 17.09 -11.70
N LEU A 340 -1.33 16.32 -10.76
CA LEU A 340 -0.44 15.18 -11.03
C LEU A 340 -1.08 14.18 -11.97
N GLN A 341 -2.36 13.81 -11.75
CA GLN A 341 -3.08 12.90 -12.64
C GLN A 341 -3.08 13.44 -14.09
N GLY A 342 -3.48 14.70 -14.29
CA GLY A 342 -3.52 15.29 -15.63
C GLY A 342 -2.14 15.40 -16.29
N TRP A 343 -1.09 15.66 -15.50
CA TRP A 343 0.29 15.70 -15.99
C TRP A 343 0.80 14.30 -16.36
N LEU A 344 0.50 13.27 -15.57
CA LEU A 344 0.82 11.88 -15.86
C LEU A 344 0.09 11.38 -17.11
N GLU A 345 -1.20 11.65 -17.22
CA GLU A 345 -2.01 11.29 -18.39
C GLU A 345 -1.43 11.90 -19.68
N SER A 346 -1.13 13.19 -19.64
CA SER A 346 -0.56 13.90 -20.80
C SER A 346 0.86 13.43 -21.11
N GLY A 347 1.69 13.26 -20.09
CA GLY A 347 3.09 12.91 -20.21
C GLY A 347 3.33 11.47 -20.65
N LEU A 348 2.46 10.53 -20.27
CA LEU A 348 2.55 9.11 -20.63
C LEU A 348 1.79 8.77 -21.91
N ALA A 349 0.97 9.67 -22.46
CA ALA A 349 0.23 9.45 -23.70
C ALA A 349 1.11 8.95 -24.87
N PRO A 350 2.35 9.44 -25.09
CA PRO A 350 3.21 8.95 -26.16
C PRO A 350 3.57 7.46 -26.05
N ALA A 351 3.58 6.88 -24.84
CA ALA A 351 3.86 5.46 -24.66
C ALA A 351 2.81 4.56 -25.33
N ARG A 352 1.58 5.04 -25.55
CA ARG A 352 0.52 4.28 -26.23
C ARG A 352 0.86 3.89 -27.66
N SER A 353 1.76 4.62 -28.32
CA SER A 353 2.21 4.32 -29.68
C SER A 353 3.49 3.48 -29.76
N LEU A 354 4.10 3.15 -28.63
CA LEU A 354 5.32 2.33 -28.61
C LEU A 354 4.98 0.86 -28.88
N HIS A 355 5.82 0.19 -29.66
CA HIS A 355 5.72 -1.24 -29.90
C HIS A 355 5.86 -2.01 -28.57
N GLY A 356 5.02 -3.01 -28.33
CA GLY A 356 5.07 -3.83 -27.11
C GLY A 356 4.43 -3.19 -25.88
N VAL A 357 3.78 -2.02 -26.00
CA VAL A 357 2.93 -1.45 -24.94
C VAL A 357 1.50 -1.93 -25.10
N ARG A 358 0.96 -2.56 -24.04
CA ARG A 358 -0.41 -3.07 -23.98
C ARG A 358 -1.42 -1.98 -23.58
N GLU A 359 -1.11 -1.22 -22.53
CA GLU A 359 -2.02 -0.21 -21.99
C GLU A 359 -1.26 0.90 -21.26
N VAL A 360 -1.80 2.12 -21.29
CA VAL A 360 -1.38 3.24 -20.44
C VAL A 360 -2.57 3.79 -19.67
N ARG A 361 -2.49 3.77 -18.35
CA ARG A 361 -3.58 4.16 -17.43
C ARG A 361 -3.06 5.00 -16.27
N CYS A 362 -3.88 5.93 -15.79
CA CYS A 362 -3.59 6.79 -14.65
C CYS A 362 -4.81 6.86 -13.72
N LEU A 363 -4.56 7.04 -12.42
CA LEU A 363 -5.59 7.33 -11.41
C LEU A 363 -4.94 8.04 -10.22
N GLY A 364 -5.35 9.27 -9.93
CA GLY A 364 -4.69 10.12 -8.95
C GLY A 364 -3.20 10.28 -9.24
N ALA A 365 -2.37 10.11 -8.22
CA ALA A 365 -0.91 10.16 -8.34
C ALA A 365 -0.32 8.77 -8.64
N ILE A 366 -0.91 8.06 -9.60
CA ILE A 366 -0.48 6.75 -10.11
C ILE A 366 -0.51 6.81 -11.63
N GLY A 367 0.61 6.52 -12.30
CA GLY A 367 0.72 6.38 -13.75
C GLY A 367 1.35 5.04 -14.10
N VAL A 368 0.82 4.34 -15.10
CA VAL A 368 1.23 2.97 -15.46
C VAL A 368 1.35 2.84 -16.96
N ILE A 369 2.47 2.29 -17.41
CA ILE A 369 2.67 1.72 -18.74
C ILE A 369 2.77 0.20 -18.55
N GLU A 370 1.77 -0.54 -19.00
CA GLU A 370 1.79 -2.01 -19.04
C GLU A 370 2.30 -2.46 -20.40
N LEU A 371 3.33 -3.31 -20.38
CA LEU A 371 3.91 -3.94 -21.56
C LEU A 371 3.24 -5.28 -21.86
N GLU A 372 3.40 -5.76 -23.09
CA GLU A 372 2.96 -7.10 -23.50
C GLU A 372 3.78 -8.20 -22.83
N GLN A 373 5.07 -7.93 -22.60
CA GLN A 373 6.03 -8.86 -22.00
C GLN A 373 6.65 -8.28 -20.72
N PRO A 374 7.09 -9.14 -19.77
CA PRO A 374 7.79 -8.68 -18.59
C PRO A 374 9.08 -7.92 -18.93
N VAL A 375 9.42 -6.91 -18.13
CA VAL A 375 10.70 -6.18 -18.27
C VAL A 375 11.85 -6.99 -17.68
N ASP A 376 13.03 -6.89 -18.29
CA ASP A 376 14.26 -7.29 -17.65
C ASP A 376 14.79 -6.14 -16.78
N MET A 377 14.57 -6.27 -15.47
CA MET A 377 15.02 -5.28 -14.49
C MET A 377 16.53 -5.09 -14.46
N ARG A 378 17.33 -6.06 -14.91
CA ARG A 378 18.79 -5.92 -14.98
C ARG A 378 19.25 -5.05 -16.13
N ILE A 379 18.38 -4.84 -17.13
CA ILE A 379 18.67 -4.01 -18.31
C ILE A 379 17.98 -2.65 -18.14
N LEU A 380 16.67 -2.65 -17.93
CA LEU A 380 15.87 -1.43 -17.94
C LEU A 380 16.19 -0.50 -16.75
N GLN A 381 16.43 -1.05 -15.55
CA GLN A 381 16.67 -0.21 -14.39
C GLN A 381 17.99 0.59 -14.49
N PRO A 382 19.13 0.00 -14.87
CA PRO A 382 20.35 0.79 -15.13
C PRO A 382 20.14 1.89 -16.17
N GLN A 383 19.40 1.63 -17.26
CA GLN A 383 19.11 2.64 -18.28
C GLN A 383 18.29 3.80 -17.73
N LEU A 384 17.29 3.53 -16.89
CA LEU A 384 16.51 4.57 -16.21
C LEU A 384 17.38 5.43 -15.28
N VAL A 385 18.26 4.78 -14.52
CA VAL A 385 19.21 5.46 -13.61
C VAL A 385 20.21 6.30 -14.39
N GLU A 386 20.77 5.77 -15.48
CA GLU A 386 21.66 6.50 -16.38
C GLU A 386 20.96 7.74 -16.97
N ALA A 387 19.68 7.62 -17.31
CA ALA A 387 18.84 8.71 -17.79
C ALA A 387 18.39 9.69 -16.68
N GLY A 388 18.81 9.49 -15.43
CA GLY A 388 18.56 10.42 -14.32
C GLY A 388 17.20 10.28 -13.65
N ILE A 389 16.53 9.14 -13.78
CA ILE A 389 15.25 8.88 -13.09
C ILE A 389 15.31 7.57 -12.30
N TRP A 390 14.58 7.51 -11.18
CA TRP A 390 14.39 6.29 -10.43
C TRP A 390 12.98 5.78 -10.63
N LEU A 391 12.87 4.65 -11.34
CA LEU A 391 11.68 3.80 -11.33
C LEU A 391 12.09 2.38 -10.89
N ARG A 392 11.13 1.65 -10.31
CA ARG A 392 11.28 0.23 -9.99
C ARG A 392 10.14 -0.57 -10.62
N PRO A 393 10.20 -0.82 -11.95
CA PRO A 393 9.24 -1.69 -12.61
C PRO A 393 9.17 -3.09 -11.97
N PHE A 394 8.07 -3.80 -12.20
CA PHE A 394 7.96 -5.22 -11.85
C PHE A 394 7.01 -5.94 -12.80
N GLY A 395 7.29 -7.21 -13.11
CA GLY A 395 6.53 -7.94 -14.12
C GLY A 395 6.49 -7.17 -15.44
N ARG A 396 5.29 -6.84 -15.91
CA ARG A 396 5.05 -6.09 -17.15
C ARG A 396 4.89 -4.58 -16.94
N LEU A 397 5.06 -4.09 -15.72
CA LEU A 397 4.59 -2.76 -15.33
C LEU A 397 5.77 -1.80 -15.16
N VAL A 398 5.81 -0.78 -16.00
CA VAL A 398 6.63 0.41 -15.80
C VAL A 398 5.72 1.49 -15.28
N TYR A 399 5.79 1.76 -13.97
CA TYR A 399 4.82 2.59 -13.28
C TYR A 399 5.51 3.62 -12.40
N MET A 400 4.76 4.65 -12.03
CA MET A 400 5.19 5.73 -11.16
C MET A 400 4.09 6.11 -10.17
N MET A 401 4.49 6.38 -8.94
CA MET A 401 3.67 6.88 -7.85
C MET A 401 4.42 8.04 -7.17
N PRO A 402 4.59 9.17 -7.87
CA PRO A 402 5.50 10.23 -7.44
C PRO A 402 5.06 10.89 -6.12
N PRO A 403 5.97 11.58 -5.40
CA PRO A 403 5.60 12.48 -4.32
C PRO A 403 4.61 13.57 -4.76
N PHE A 404 3.70 13.98 -3.88
CA PHE A 404 2.67 14.98 -4.19
C PHE A 404 3.23 16.39 -4.43
N ILE A 405 4.48 16.60 -4.05
CA ILE A 405 5.20 17.88 -4.22
C ILE A 405 5.92 17.99 -5.57
N MET A 406 5.89 16.94 -6.40
CA MET A 406 6.54 16.97 -7.71
C MET A 406 5.88 18.04 -8.60
N SER A 407 6.69 18.91 -9.19
CA SER A 407 6.21 19.99 -10.07
C SER A 407 5.83 19.49 -11.46
N GLN A 408 5.07 20.30 -12.20
CA GLN A 408 4.70 19.98 -13.59
C GLN A 408 5.92 19.69 -14.48
N ASN A 409 6.98 20.48 -14.35
CA ASN A 409 8.21 20.30 -15.13
C ASN A 409 8.93 19.00 -14.77
N GLU A 410 8.93 18.64 -13.49
CA GLU A 410 9.52 17.38 -13.02
C GLU A 410 8.69 16.18 -13.49
N VAL A 411 7.35 16.24 -13.44
CA VAL A 411 6.51 15.17 -14.03
C VAL A 411 6.75 15.05 -15.52
N ALA A 412 6.79 16.18 -16.26
CA ALA A 412 7.06 16.18 -17.69
C ALA A 412 8.43 15.56 -18.01
N GLN A 413 9.47 15.87 -17.22
CA GLN A 413 10.78 15.24 -17.33
C GLN A 413 10.69 13.72 -17.06
N LEU A 414 10.06 13.33 -15.94
CA LEU A 414 9.92 11.92 -15.54
C LEU A 414 9.24 11.10 -16.65
N THR A 415 8.10 11.56 -17.14
CA THR A 415 7.32 10.83 -18.14
C THR A 415 8.01 10.82 -19.50
N ALA A 416 8.58 11.95 -19.95
CA ALA A 416 9.29 12.01 -21.23
C ALA A 416 10.53 11.11 -21.24
N THR A 417 11.34 11.15 -20.18
CA THR A 417 12.50 10.27 -20.03
C THR A 417 12.07 8.80 -19.98
N THR A 418 10.98 8.48 -19.27
CA THR A 418 10.43 7.11 -19.25
C THR A 418 10.05 6.63 -20.64
N CYS A 419 9.28 7.44 -21.40
CA CYS A 419 8.88 7.10 -22.77
C CYS A 419 10.09 6.91 -23.70
N GLN A 420 11.10 7.77 -23.60
CA GLN A 420 12.31 7.66 -24.42
C GLN A 420 13.08 6.38 -24.10
N VAL A 421 13.39 6.12 -22.83
CA VAL A 421 14.12 4.90 -22.41
C VAL A 421 13.36 3.65 -22.80
N LEU A 422 12.02 3.64 -22.68
CA LEU A 422 11.22 2.50 -23.12
C LEU A 422 11.20 2.33 -24.64
N ALA A 423 11.16 3.41 -25.42
CA ALA A 423 11.26 3.32 -26.87
C ALA A 423 12.57 2.66 -27.28
N ASP A 424 13.68 3.02 -26.62
CA ASP A 424 15.00 2.44 -26.90
C ASP A 424 15.12 0.99 -26.42
N TYR A 425 14.49 0.63 -25.29
CA TYR A 425 14.49 -0.72 -24.73
C TYR A 425 13.64 -1.72 -25.55
N LEU A 426 12.59 -1.24 -26.22
CA LEU A 426 11.62 -2.07 -26.96
C LEU A 426 11.99 -2.28 -28.44
N ASN A 427 12.99 -1.55 -28.94
CA ASN A 427 13.59 -1.72 -30.26
C ASN A 427 14.78 -2.67 -30.21
#